data_AF-A0A7S0XN27-F1
#
_entry.id   AF-A0A7S0XN27-F1
#
_cell.length_a   1.000
_cell.length_b   1.000
_cell.length_c   1.000
_cell.angle_alpha   90.00
_cell.angle_beta   90.00
_cell.angle_gamma   90.00
#
_symmetry.space_group_name_H-M   'P 1'
#
loop_
_entity.id
_entity.type
_entity.pdbx_description
1 polymer ?
#
loop_
_entity_poly.entity_id
_entity_poly.type
_entity_poly.pdbx_seq_one_letter_code
_entity_poly.pdbx_strand_id
1 'polypeptide(L)'
;DEGTQRRRLLASLSEYDLDINDIDGKPIIFSSEIQCAVSVSGYIIQRSESHTFLSNVEEQLSDLFDNNQTVFGISAPDPESELQAVPKFDEPAEIADTDNTAVAISIGVLTGGSLVTAGAFVFNKIPQTKVDNAAFLAPLLLSIGIYDFISDINLSVQMFRYSADQNNDVIFILAALSVFFIVLPLGSNLYYACKISSQPSIRRNPAARSWFAKHLPQFVLMSFGCAGTYPVLVLCSSRIFGLEFFDCGLLSLDLYELSKIKIQSTIFMENIPQLAVQIVYSIITLSIEEKIADATVLAFVASILSILAAVVVYEAQKKQNSEMEVTQYFIKFVNRSGRHLSMSDQYKANILQNKGQKEKLAKRLAAVFGVNDKSIEIGFVFIRIDGCIVHVQHAIFKDDLERLQKKLYSQQMQTMGQGFSIQINVHLYGQRLYEMHEKSIDEVFRAHFEIDNVEFVAMYHESYDASQND
;
A
#
# COMPACT_ATOMS: atom_id res chain seq x y z
N ASP A 1 21.12 9.62 75.37
CA ASP A 1 20.32 10.35 76.36
C ASP A 1 18.89 10.62 75.81
N GLU A 2 18.24 9.59 75.27
CA GLU A 2 16.87 9.68 74.72
C GLU A 2 15.81 9.66 75.83
N GLY A 3 16.13 9.07 76.99
CA GLY A 3 15.24 9.04 78.14
C GLY A 3 14.95 10.42 78.72
N THR A 4 15.91 11.35 78.64
CA THR A 4 15.76 12.71 79.19
C THR A 4 15.02 13.64 78.23
N GLN A 5 15.16 13.45 76.91
CA GLN A 5 14.35 14.16 75.90
C GLN A 5 12.88 13.70 75.92
N ARG A 6 12.61 12.40 76.06
CA ARG A 6 11.24 11.88 76.14
C ARG A 6 10.50 12.35 77.39
N ARG A 7 11.19 12.47 78.54
CA ARG A 7 10.62 13.03 79.77
C ARG A 7 10.36 14.54 79.69
N ARG A 8 11.17 15.31 78.95
CA ARG A 8 10.90 16.75 78.73
C ARG A 8 9.73 17.00 77.78
N LEU A 9 9.56 16.16 76.76
CA LEU A 9 8.43 16.27 75.83
C LEU A 9 7.10 15.85 76.47
N LEU A 10 7.11 14.84 77.34
CA LEU A 10 5.91 14.43 78.10
C LEU A 10 5.58 15.40 79.24
N ALA A 11 6.58 15.99 79.90
CA ALA A 11 6.34 17.00 80.94
C ALA A 11 5.86 18.35 80.37
N SER A 12 6.17 18.68 79.10
CA SER A 12 5.60 19.87 78.43
C SER A 12 4.19 19.65 77.88
N LEU A 13 3.73 18.39 77.82
CA LEU A 13 2.36 18.04 77.40
C LEU A 13 1.43 17.82 78.59
N SER A 14 1.95 17.52 79.79
CA SER A 14 1.15 17.36 81.01
C SER A 14 0.73 18.68 81.67
N GLU A 15 1.08 19.83 81.11
CA GLU A 15 0.66 21.16 81.61
C GLU A 15 -0.54 21.72 80.84
N TYR A 16 -0.96 21.03 79.77
CA TYR A 16 -2.26 21.24 79.16
C TYR A 16 -3.14 20.09 79.63
N ASP A 17 -4.01 20.38 80.60
CA ASP A 17 -5.29 19.70 80.71
C ASP A 17 -5.96 19.90 79.34
N LEU A 18 -5.73 18.98 78.40
CA LEU A 18 -6.45 18.93 77.14
C LEU A 18 -7.83 18.44 77.52
N ASP A 19 -8.63 19.35 78.06
CA ASP A 19 -10.06 19.20 78.09
C ASP A 19 -10.45 19.10 76.61
N ILE A 20 -10.67 17.87 76.11
CA ILE A 20 -10.93 17.53 74.69
C ILE A 20 -12.37 17.93 74.33
N ASN A 21 -12.78 19.06 74.86
CA ASN A 21 -13.99 19.77 74.58
C ASN A 21 -13.60 20.99 73.76
N ASP A 22 -14.30 21.22 72.66
CA ASP A 22 -14.23 22.48 71.94
C ASP A 22 -14.57 23.65 72.89
N ILE A 23 -14.33 24.89 72.49
CA ILE A 23 -14.58 26.11 73.27
C ILE A 23 -16.00 26.19 73.89
N ASP A 24 -16.95 25.40 73.40
CA ASP A 24 -18.34 25.26 73.87
C ASP A 24 -18.60 24.07 74.83
N GLY A 25 -17.58 23.32 75.27
CA GLY A 25 -17.75 22.16 76.15
C GLY A 25 -18.22 20.88 75.43
N LYS A 26 -18.04 20.79 74.10
CA LYS A 26 -18.49 19.65 73.28
C LYS A 26 -17.32 18.76 72.85
N PRO A 27 -17.48 17.43 72.82
CA PRO A 27 -16.39 16.52 72.45
C PRO A 27 -15.85 16.84 71.06
N ILE A 28 -14.53 16.97 70.94
CA ILE A 28 -13.85 17.20 69.66
C ILE A 28 -13.87 15.90 68.85
N ILE A 29 -14.44 15.96 67.64
CA ILE A 29 -14.53 14.82 66.73
C ILE A 29 -13.32 14.84 65.79
N PHE A 30 -12.47 13.82 65.88
CA PHE A 30 -11.40 13.58 64.91
C PHE A 30 -11.89 12.61 63.83
N SER A 31 -11.99 13.10 62.59
CA SER A 31 -12.32 12.26 61.43
C SER A 31 -11.07 12.03 60.57
N SER A 32 -10.79 10.78 60.20
CA SER A 32 -9.82 10.45 59.16
C SER A 32 -10.48 9.61 58.07
N GLU A 33 -10.07 9.82 56.82
CA GLU A 33 -10.60 9.12 55.66
C GLU A 33 -9.55 8.15 55.13
N ILE A 34 -9.93 6.89 54.92
CA ILE A 34 -9.06 5.87 54.32
C ILE A 34 -9.58 5.57 52.92
N GLN A 35 -8.87 6.05 51.90
CA GLN A 35 -9.17 5.73 50.50
C GLN A 35 -8.67 4.32 50.18
N CYS A 36 -9.59 3.44 49.76
CA CYS A 36 -9.27 2.06 49.36
C CYS A 36 -10.00 1.68 48.06
N ALA A 37 -9.48 0.68 47.35
CA ALA A 37 -10.13 0.18 46.14
C ALA A 37 -11.49 -0.46 46.46
N VAL A 38 -12.49 -0.28 45.59
CA VAL A 38 -13.87 -0.78 45.75
C VAL A 38 -13.94 -2.28 45.97
N SER A 39 -13.00 -3.04 45.41
CA SER A 39 -12.92 -4.50 45.60
C SER A 39 -12.52 -4.93 47.01
N VAL A 40 -12.00 -4.01 47.83
CA VAL A 40 -11.47 -4.27 49.18
C VAL A 40 -12.29 -3.55 50.25
N SER A 41 -13.06 -2.51 49.89
CA SER A 41 -13.85 -1.71 50.83
C SER A 41 -14.85 -2.55 51.62
N GLY A 42 -15.56 -3.49 50.97
CA GLY A 42 -16.51 -4.38 51.65
C GLY A 42 -15.86 -5.27 52.70
N TYR A 43 -14.65 -5.75 52.45
CA TYR A 43 -13.90 -6.56 53.41
C TYR A 43 -13.39 -5.71 54.59
N ILE A 44 -12.95 -4.48 54.32
CA ILE A 44 -12.50 -3.54 55.36
C ILE A 44 -13.67 -3.18 56.28
N ILE A 45 -14.82 -2.78 55.72
CA ILE A 45 -16.03 -2.44 56.48
C ILE A 45 -16.46 -3.62 57.35
N GLN A 46 -16.57 -4.82 56.77
CA GLN A 46 -16.99 -6.02 57.50
C GLN A 46 -16.02 -6.38 58.65
N ARG A 47 -14.71 -6.24 58.43
CA ARG A 47 -13.70 -6.49 59.47
C ARG A 47 -13.72 -5.43 60.55
N SER A 48 -13.99 -4.20 60.17
CA SER A 48 -13.93 -3.04 61.05
C SER A 48 -15.17 -2.89 61.92
N GLU A 49 -16.30 -3.48 61.52
CA GLU A 49 -17.50 -3.67 62.37
C GLU A 49 -17.36 -4.80 63.39
N SER A 50 -16.28 -5.58 63.35
CA SER A 50 -16.04 -6.62 64.34
C SER A 50 -15.88 -5.99 65.73
N HIS A 51 -16.67 -6.45 66.70
CA HIS A 51 -16.63 -5.97 68.08
C HIS A 51 -15.21 -6.04 68.67
N THR A 52 -14.42 -7.05 68.31
CA THR A 52 -13.02 -7.19 68.80
C THR A 52 -12.12 -6.11 68.22
N PHE A 53 -12.37 -5.66 66.99
CA PHE A 53 -11.59 -4.59 66.38
C PHE A 53 -11.97 -3.25 67.00
N LEU A 54 -13.27 -2.94 67.09
CA LEU A 54 -13.77 -1.71 67.70
C LEU A 54 -13.28 -1.56 69.13
N SER A 55 -13.43 -2.61 69.96
CA SER A 55 -12.99 -2.55 71.36
C SER A 55 -11.49 -2.32 71.49
N ASN A 56 -10.67 -2.98 70.67
CA ASN A 56 -9.22 -2.82 70.73
C ASN A 56 -8.77 -1.43 70.26
N VAL A 57 -9.45 -0.85 69.26
CA VAL A 57 -9.13 0.50 68.76
C VAL A 57 -9.60 1.56 69.74
N GLU A 58 -10.79 1.41 70.32
CA GLU A 58 -11.29 2.31 71.38
C GLU A 58 -10.40 2.27 72.62
N GLU A 59 -9.99 1.08 73.07
CA GLU A 59 -9.06 0.92 74.20
C GLU A 59 -7.72 1.60 73.91
N GLN A 60 -7.13 1.38 72.73
CA GLN A 60 -5.87 2.02 72.36
C GLN A 60 -5.97 3.53 72.20
N LEU A 61 -7.07 4.05 71.66
CA LEU A 61 -7.29 5.49 71.54
C LEU A 61 -7.57 6.13 72.91
N SER A 62 -8.37 5.48 73.75
CA SER A 62 -8.63 5.91 75.13
C SER A 62 -7.33 5.98 75.94
N ASP A 63 -6.48 4.96 75.84
CA ASP A 63 -5.16 4.93 76.49
C ASP A 63 -4.21 6.01 75.94
N LEU A 64 -4.25 6.26 74.63
CA LEU A 64 -3.39 7.26 73.99
C LEU A 64 -3.76 8.69 74.37
N PHE A 65 -5.05 8.97 74.52
CA PHE A 65 -5.58 10.31 74.81
C PHE A 65 -5.94 10.53 76.30
N ASP A 66 -5.73 9.52 77.15
CA ASP A 66 -6.11 9.50 78.58
C ASP A 66 -7.59 9.92 78.79
N ASN A 67 -8.47 9.49 77.86
CA ASN A 67 -9.87 9.90 77.81
C ASN A 67 -10.81 8.71 77.63
N ASN A 68 -11.47 8.34 78.74
CA ASN A 68 -12.41 7.23 78.86
C ASN A 68 -13.73 7.43 78.09
N GLN A 69 -13.91 8.56 77.40
CA GLN A 69 -15.10 8.89 76.60
C GLN A 69 -14.84 8.84 75.08
N THR A 70 -13.68 8.36 74.65
CA THR A 70 -13.37 8.24 73.22
C THR A 70 -14.23 7.14 72.60
N VAL A 71 -15.13 7.50 71.67
CA VAL A 71 -15.95 6.56 70.91
C VAL A 71 -15.40 6.46 69.49
N PHE A 72 -15.14 5.24 69.03
CA PHE A 72 -14.67 5.00 67.67
C PHE A 72 -15.86 4.59 66.80
N GLY A 73 -16.25 5.48 65.90
CA GLY A 73 -17.29 5.22 64.91
C GLY A 73 -16.71 5.12 63.52
N ILE A 74 -17.12 4.09 62.76
CA ILE A 74 -16.86 4.02 61.33
C ILE A 74 -18.13 4.47 60.64
N SER A 75 -18.12 5.68 60.08
CA SER A 75 -19.18 6.11 59.20
C SER A 75 -18.85 5.61 57.80
N ALA A 76 -19.45 4.48 57.40
CA ALA A 76 -19.55 4.19 55.98
C ALA A 76 -20.44 5.27 55.34
N PRO A 77 -20.09 5.81 54.16
CA PRO A 77 -21.01 6.69 53.45
C PRO A 77 -22.33 5.95 53.26
N ASP A 78 -23.43 6.59 53.63
CA ASP A 78 -24.77 6.02 53.47
C ASP A 78 -24.93 5.64 51.99
N PRO A 79 -25.20 4.37 51.64
CA PRO A 79 -25.26 3.94 50.25
C PRO A 79 -26.30 4.74 49.45
N GLU A 80 -27.32 5.33 50.10
CA GLU A 80 -28.24 6.26 49.44
C GLU A 80 -27.66 7.67 49.23
N SER A 81 -26.79 8.13 50.14
CA SER A 81 -26.06 9.40 49.99
C SER A 81 -24.99 9.32 48.91
N GLU A 82 -24.32 8.17 48.75
CA GLU A 82 -23.47 7.89 47.58
C GLU A 82 -24.31 7.71 46.31
N LEU A 83 -25.56 7.24 46.35
CA LEU A 83 -26.39 7.22 45.14
C LEU A 83 -26.78 8.63 44.63
N GLN A 84 -26.73 9.66 45.49
CA GLN A 84 -26.97 11.05 45.11
C GLN A 84 -25.69 11.90 44.98
N ALA A 85 -24.59 11.48 45.61
CA ALA A 85 -23.26 12.08 45.52
C ALA A 85 -22.25 11.23 44.73
N VAL A 86 -22.71 10.16 44.07
CA VAL A 86 -22.09 9.63 42.86
C VAL A 86 -21.95 10.87 41.98
N PRO A 87 -20.73 11.31 41.61
CA PRO A 87 -20.60 12.32 40.57
C PRO A 87 -21.50 11.80 39.47
N LYS A 88 -22.57 12.53 39.11
CA LYS A 88 -23.51 12.13 38.05
C LYS A 88 -22.64 11.40 37.05
N PHE A 89 -22.73 10.07 36.95
CA PHE A 89 -21.94 9.34 35.97
C PHE A 89 -22.28 10.09 34.72
N ASP A 90 -21.29 10.85 34.19
CA ASP A 90 -21.50 11.83 33.16
C ASP A 90 -22.44 11.15 32.18
N GLU A 91 -23.64 11.71 31.95
CA GLU A 91 -24.58 11.17 30.96
C GLU A 91 -23.71 10.72 29.79
N PRO A 92 -23.60 9.40 29.53
CA PRO A 92 -22.40 8.77 28.99
C PRO A 92 -21.85 9.64 27.89
N ALA A 93 -20.82 10.45 28.23
CA ALA A 93 -20.52 11.73 27.58
C ALA A 93 -20.91 11.63 26.11
N GLU A 94 -22.12 12.12 25.78
CA GLU A 94 -22.91 11.79 24.60
C GLU A 94 -21.97 11.30 23.50
N ILE A 95 -21.76 9.96 23.40
CA ILE A 95 -20.59 9.36 22.72
C ILE A 95 -20.44 10.13 21.42
N ALA A 96 -19.48 11.06 21.39
CA ALA A 96 -19.41 12.04 20.32
C ALA A 96 -19.30 11.22 19.06
N ASP A 97 -20.38 11.22 18.27
CA ASP A 97 -20.71 10.17 17.31
C ASP A 97 -19.51 10.05 16.38
N THR A 98 -18.66 9.07 16.67
CA THR A 98 -17.30 9.06 16.14
C THR A 98 -17.52 8.72 14.69
N ASP A 99 -17.31 9.70 13.82
CA ASP A 99 -17.66 9.62 12.41
C ASP A 99 -16.84 8.52 11.72
N ASN A 100 -17.32 7.29 11.89
CA ASN A 100 -16.70 6.05 11.42
C ASN A 100 -16.90 5.88 9.90
N THR A 101 -17.50 6.87 9.24
CA THR A 101 -17.76 6.87 7.80
C THR A 101 -16.47 6.70 7.01
N ALA A 102 -15.40 7.41 7.36
CA ALA A 102 -14.12 7.30 6.67
C ALA A 102 -13.51 5.89 6.79
N VAL A 103 -13.57 5.30 7.99
CA VAL A 103 -13.09 3.93 8.25
C VAL A 103 -13.92 2.91 7.48
N ALA A 104 -15.26 3.04 7.50
CA ALA A 104 -16.16 2.17 6.77
C ALA A 104 -15.94 2.23 5.26
N ILE A 105 -15.75 3.43 4.69
CA ILE A 105 -15.40 3.62 3.27
C ILE A 105 -14.07 2.93 2.95
N SER A 106 -13.04 3.16 3.76
CA SER A 106 -11.72 2.54 3.60
C SER A 106 -11.77 1.02 3.61
N ILE A 107 -12.48 0.42 4.56
CA ILE A 107 -12.71 -1.04 4.62
C ILE A 107 -13.46 -1.50 3.37
N GLY A 108 -14.49 -0.77 2.95
CA GLY A 108 -15.27 -1.07 1.75
C GLY A 108 -14.42 -1.06 0.48
N VAL A 109 -13.56 -0.06 0.29
CA VAL A 109 -12.63 0.06 -0.84
C VAL A 109 -11.66 -1.12 -0.88
N LEU A 110 -10.98 -1.41 0.24
CA LEU A 110 -10.02 -2.51 0.31
C LEU A 110 -10.70 -3.87 0.08
N THR A 111 -11.85 -4.09 0.72
CA THR A 111 -12.63 -5.33 0.56
C THR A 111 -13.09 -5.50 -0.89
N GLY A 112 -13.61 -4.44 -1.50
CA GLY A 112 -14.02 -4.44 -2.91
C GLY A 112 -12.85 -4.78 -3.84
N GLY A 113 -11.71 -4.13 -3.65
CA GLY A 113 -10.47 -4.42 -4.37
C GLY A 113 -10.01 -5.87 -4.25
N SER A 114 -9.97 -6.38 -3.02
CA SER A 114 -9.61 -7.77 -2.73
C SER A 114 -10.56 -8.78 -3.39
N LEU A 115 -11.88 -8.52 -3.37
CA LEU A 115 -12.87 -9.38 -4.01
C LEU A 115 -12.71 -9.40 -5.54
N VAL A 116 -12.47 -8.24 -6.17
CA VAL A 116 -12.21 -8.16 -7.61
C VAL A 116 -10.92 -8.89 -7.96
N THR A 117 -9.86 -8.72 -7.16
CA THR A 117 -8.60 -9.45 -7.33
C THR A 117 -8.79 -10.97 -7.19
N ALA A 118 -9.54 -11.43 -6.20
CA ALA A 118 -9.86 -12.86 -6.03
C ALA A 118 -10.66 -13.40 -7.22
N GLY A 119 -11.67 -12.66 -7.69
CA GLY A 119 -12.44 -12.99 -8.90
C GLY A 119 -11.57 -13.06 -10.16
N ALA A 120 -10.66 -12.10 -10.34
CA ALA A 120 -9.71 -12.08 -11.46
C ALA A 120 -8.73 -13.26 -11.39
N PHE A 121 -8.28 -13.63 -10.19
CA PHE A 121 -7.43 -14.81 -9.99
C PHE A 121 -8.15 -16.11 -10.35
N VAL A 122 -9.39 -16.30 -9.86
CA VAL A 122 -10.22 -17.47 -10.20
C VAL A 122 -10.46 -17.53 -11.71
N PHE A 123 -10.82 -16.40 -12.32
CA PHE A 123 -10.98 -16.31 -13.77
C PHE A 123 -9.71 -16.77 -14.50
N ASN A 124 -8.53 -16.23 -14.15
CA ASN A 124 -7.26 -16.58 -14.79
C ASN A 124 -6.85 -18.06 -14.62
N LYS A 125 -7.47 -18.80 -13.69
CA LYS A 125 -7.23 -20.24 -13.49
C LYS A 125 -8.16 -21.14 -14.29
N ILE A 126 -9.21 -20.61 -14.91
CA ILE A 126 -10.13 -21.39 -15.74
C ILE A 126 -9.42 -21.73 -17.08
N PRO A 127 -9.27 -23.02 -17.46
CA PRO A 127 -8.47 -23.42 -18.63
C PRO A 127 -8.95 -22.89 -20.00
N GLN A 128 -10.19 -22.39 -20.06
CA GLN A 128 -10.83 -21.92 -21.29
C GLN A 128 -10.88 -20.38 -21.39
N THR A 129 -10.16 -19.65 -20.55
CA THR A 129 -10.12 -18.19 -20.67
C THR A 129 -9.41 -17.74 -21.93
N LYS A 130 -9.86 -16.60 -22.45
CA LYS A 130 -9.21 -15.93 -23.58
C LYS A 130 -7.83 -15.36 -23.24
N VAL A 131 -7.52 -15.22 -21.95
CA VAL A 131 -6.28 -14.62 -21.43
C VAL A 131 -5.66 -15.54 -20.38
N ASP A 132 -4.33 -15.71 -20.42
CA ASP A 132 -3.57 -16.57 -19.52
C ASP A 132 -2.64 -15.83 -18.54
N ASN A 133 -2.37 -14.54 -18.77
CA ASN A 133 -1.50 -13.68 -17.96
C ASN A 133 -2.17 -12.40 -17.46
N ALA A 134 -3.35 -12.53 -16.87
CA ALA A 134 -3.97 -11.39 -16.19
C ALA A 134 -3.14 -10.99 -14.95
N ALA A 135 -2.83 -9.70 -14.81
CA ALA A 135 -2.25 -9.12 -13.61
C ALA A 135 -3.34 -8.93 -12.55
N PHE A 136 -3.82 -10.03 -11.98
CA PHE A 136 -4.97 -10.07 -11.07
C PHE A 136 -4.80 -9.23 -9.80
N LEU A 137 -3.58 -8.81 -9.43
CA LEU A 137 -3.31 -7.91 -8.30
C LEU A 137 -3.59 -6.42 -8.60
N ALA A 138 -3.77 -6.04 -9.86
CA ALA A 138 -3.97 -4.64 -10.24
C ALA A 138 -5.15 -3.95 -9.52
N PRO A 139 -6.33 -4.58 -9.35
CA PRO A 139 -7.45 -4.00 -8.60
C PRO A 139 -7.12 -3.73 -7.12
N LEU A 140 -6.40 -4.65 -6.47
CA LEU A 140 -5.94 -4.45 -5.10
C LEU A 140 -4.96 -3.28 -5.00
N LEU A 141 -3.99 -3.19 -5.91
CA LEU A 141 -3.04 -2.06 -5.95
C LEU A 141 -3.75 -0.71 -6.15
N LEU A 142 -4.79 -0.67 -6.97
CA LEU A 142 -5.64 0.50 -7.14
C LEU A 142 -6.35 0.86 -5.84
N SER A 143 -6.92 -0.14 -5.17
CA SER A 143 -7.70 0.04 -3.94
C SER A 143 -6.82 0.51 -2.77
N ILE A 144 -5.57 0.03 -2.70
CA ILE A 144 -4.56 0.54 -1.76
C ILE A 144 -4.27 2.02 -2.03
N GLY A 145 -4.15 2.43 -3.30
CA GLY A 145 -3.94 3.84 -3.65
C GLY A 145 -5.13 4.74 -3.26
N ILE A 146 -6.36 4.27 -3.48
CA ILE A 146 -7.57 4.98 -3.03
C ILE A 146 -7.61 5.07 -1.50
N TYR A 147 -7.26 3.98 -0.81
CA TYR A 147 -7.18 3.96 0.65
C TYR A 147 -6.17 4.99 1.20
N ASP A 148 -4.96 5.06 0.62
CA ASP A 148 -3.92 6.04 0.98
C ASP A 148 -4.49 7.47 0.90
N PHE A 149 -5.08 7.81 -0.24
CA PHE A 149 -5.70 9.12 -0.48
C PHE A 149 -6.84 9.46 0.50
N ILE A 150 -7.75 8.52 0.79
CA ILE A 150 -8.84 8.74 1.74
C ILE A 150 -8.29 8.93 3.16
N SER A 151 -7.27 8.16 3.54
CA SER A 151 -6.67 8.25 4.86
C SER A 151 -6.00 9.60 5.10
N ASP A 152 -5.36 10.18 4.08
CA ASP A 152 -4.73 11.50 4.15
C ASP A 152 -5.74 12.64 4.22
N ILE A 153 -6.86 12.53 3.49
CA ILE A 153 -7.98 13.49 3.62
C ILE A 153 -8.55 13.44 5.04
N ASN A 154 -8.81 12.24 5.56
CA ASN A 154 -9.36 12.07 6.90
C ASN A 154 -8.43 12.67 7.98
N LEU A 155 -7.13 12.43 7.87
CA LEU A 155 -6.14 13.03 8.76
C LEU A 155 -6.16 14.57 8.68
N SER A 156 -6.21 15.15 7.47
CA SER A 156 -6.30 16.61 7.28
C SER A 156 -7.52 17.20 7.96
N VAL A 157 -8.69 16.56 7.80
CA VAL A 157 -9.95 16.99 8.45
C VAL A 157 -9.82 16.93 9.97
N GLN A 158 -9.20 15.88 10.51
CA GLN A 158 -8.98 15.77 11.95
C GLN A 158 -8.04 16.84 12.50
N MET A 159 -6.94 17.15 11.80
CA MET A 159 -6.04 18.24 12.19
C MET A 159 -6.76 19.59 12.21
N PHE A 160 -7.65 19.88 11.24
CA PHE A 160 -8.45 21.11 11.27
C PHE A 160 -9.43 21.17 12.43
N ARG A 161 -10.15 20.07 12.72
CA ARG A 161 -11.07 20.00 13.86
C ARG A 161 -10.32 20.23 15.18
N TYR A 162 -9.22 19.50 15.37
CA TYR A 162 -8.38 19.64 16.56
C TYR A 162 -7.79 21.04 16.71
N SER A 163 -7.35 21.66 15.61
CA SER A 163 -6.85 23.04 15.63
C SER A 163 -7.93 24.04 16.03
N ALA A 164 -9.17 23.87 15.57
CA ALA A 164 -10.29 24.72 15.93
C ALA A 164 -10.67 24.57 17.40
N ASP A 165 -10.70 23.34 17.91
CA ASP A 165 -11.07 23.04 19.30
C ASP A 165 -10.02 23.57 20.29
N GLN A 166 -8.73 23.43 19.97
CA GLN A 166 -7.62 23.86 20.83
C GLN A 166 -7.15 25.29 20.54
N ASN A 167 -7.72 25.96 19.54
CA ASN A 167 -7.30 27.27 19.03
C ASN A 167 -5.77 27.36 18.79
N ASN A 168 -5.20 26.33 18.17
CA ASN A 168 -3.76 26.18 17.98
C ASN A 168 -3.35 26.44 16.52
N ASP A 169 -2.72 27.61 16.30
CA ASP A 169 -2.24 28.07 14.98
C ASP A 169 -1.22 27.11 14.35
N VAL A 170 -0.40 26.43 15.15
CA VAL A 170 0.61 25.50 14.63
C VAL A 170 -0.07 24.29 13.98
N ILE A 171 -1.12 23.76 14.61
CA ILE A 171 -1.88 22.62 14.08
C ILE A 171 -2.68 23.06 12.85
N PHE A 172 -3.17 24.30 12.82
CA PHE A 172 -3.79 24.87 11.63
C PHE A 172 -2.84 24.87 10.44
N ILE A 173 -1.59 25.32 10.66
CA ILE A 173 -0.55 25.33 9.62
C ILE A 173 -0.23 23.90 9.15
N LEU A 174 -0.13 22.93 10.07
CA LEU A 174 0.08 21.52 9.71
C LEU A 174 -1.07 20.96 8.87
N ALA A 175 -2.32 21.27 9.23
CA ALA A 175 -3.50 20.89 8.47
C ALA A 175 -3.48 21.46 7.04
N ALA A 176 -3.15 22.75 6.90
CA ALA A 176 -3.01 23.40 5.61
C ALA A 176 -1.86 22.82 4.76
N LEU A 177 -0.72 22.50 5.38
CA LEU A 177 0.40 21.83 4.71
C LEU A 177 0.03 20.42 4.25
N SER A 178 -0.73 19.68 5.05
CA SER A 178 -1.22 18.35 4.67
C SER A 178 -2.11 18.41 3.43
N VAL A 179 -3.09 19.33 3.40
CA VAL A 179 -3.92 19.55 2.21
C VAL A 179 -3.07 19.94 0.99
N PHE A 180 -2.06 20.79 1.18
CA PHE A 180 -1.14 21.14 0.10
C PHE A 180 -0.41 19.91 -0.47
N PHE A 181 0.09 19.02 0.40
CA PHE A 181 0.74 17.77 0.00
C PHE A 181 -0.21 16.70 -0.55
N ILE A 182 -1.53 16.87 -0.42
CA ILE A 182 -2.53 16.04 -1.12
C ILE A 182 -2.84 16.61 -2.51
N VAL A 183 -3.08 17.92 -2.59
CA VAL A 183 -3.50 18.60 -3.82
C VAL A 183 -2.38 18.64 -4.86
N LEU A 184 -1.14 18.86 -4.44
CA LEU A 184 0.00 19.02 -5.34
C LEU A 184 0.34 17.70 -6.09
N PRO A 185 0.43 16.54 -5.45
CA PRO A 185 0.59 15.24 -6.13
C PRO A 185 -0.61 14.86 -6.98
N LEU A 186 -1.84 15.17 -6.56
CA LEU A 186 -3.04 14.97 -7.37
C LEU A 186 -2.96 15.78 -8.69
N GLY A 187 -2.58 17.05 -8.62
CA GLY A 187 -2.38 17.91 -9.78
C GLY A 187 -1.26 17.41 -10.70
N SER A 188 -0.13 16.96 -10.11
CA SER A 188 0.99 16.36 -10.82
C SER A 188 0.58 15.07 -11.55
N ASN A 189 -0.12 14.15 -10.85
CA ASN A 189 -0.65 12.92 -11.44
C ASN A 189 -1.60 13.21 -12.60
N LEU A 190 -2.50 14.19 -12.46
CA LEU A 190 -3.42 14.59 -13.53
C LEU A 190 -2.67 15.17 -14.74
N TYR A 191 -1.64 15.99 -14.50
CA TYR A 191 -0.77 16.49 -15.56
C TYR A 191 -0.08 15.34 -16.32
N TYR A 192 0.49 14.37 -15.60
CA TYR A 192 1.10 13.18 -16.21
C TYR A 192 0.07 12.33 -16.96
N ALA A 193 -1.16 12.19 -16.44
CA ALA A 193 -2.22 11.45 -17.10
C ALA A 193 -2.62 12.11 -18.43
N CYS A 194 -2.76 13.43 -18.47
CA CYS A 194 -3.03 14.18 -19.70
C CYS A 194 -1.86 14.10 -20.70
N LYS A 195 -0.62 14.00 -20.21
CA LYS A 195 0.61 13.91 -21.04
C LYS A 195 1.05 12.48 -21.33
N ILE A 196 0.28 11.46 -20.93
CA ILE A 196 0.72 10.06 -21.01
C ILE A 196 1.06 9.62 -22.44
N SER A 197 0.28 10.09 -23.43
CA SER A 197 0.49 9.78 -24.85
C SER A 197 1.80 10.34 -25.42
N SER A 198 2.38 11.34 -24.75
CA SER A 198 3.66 11.95 -25.13
C SER A 198 4.86 11.21 -24.57
N GLN A 199 4.66 10.27 -23.63
CA GLN A 199 5.76 9.53 -22.99
C GLN A 199 6.46 8.62 -24.01
N PRO A 200 7.82 8.54 -24.00
CA PRO A 200 8.57 7.74 -24.96
C PRO A 200 8.13 6.28 -25.03
N SER A 201 7.86 5.64 -23.89
CA SER A 201 7.42 4.24 -23.80
C SER A 201 6.08 4.01 -24.50
N ILE A 202 5.15 4.97 -24.38
CA ILE A 202 3.85 4.93 -25.08
C ILE A 202 4.02 5.20 -26.58
N ARG A 203 4.88 6.15 -26.96
CA ARG A 203 5.08 6.52 -28.36
C ARG A 203 5.71 5.40 -29.20
N ARG A 204 6.59 4.60 -28.60
CA ARG A 204 7.24 3.44 -29.25
C ARG A 204 6.30 2.23 -29.36
N ASN A 205 5.29 2.14 -28.50
CA ASN A 205 4.33 1.04 -28.47
C ASN A 205 3.04 1.42 -29.25
N PRO A 206 2.85 0.93 -30.49
CA PRO A 206 1.73 1.35 -31.33
C PRO A 206 0.37 0.92 -30.78
N ALA A 207 0.28 -0.20 -30.07
CA ALA A 207 -0.97 -0.64 -29.43
C ALA A 207 -1.35 0.29 -28.28
N ALA A 208 -0.40 0.62 -27.39
CA ALA A 208 -0.64 1.59 -26.32
C ALA A 208 -1.02 2.96 -26.88
N ARG A 209 -0.31 3.44 -27.90
CA ARG A 209 -0.65 4.70 -28.58
C ARG A 209 -2.07 4.72 -29.13
N SER A 210 -2.50 3.64 -29.79
CA SER A 210 -3.86 3.49 -30.31
C SER A 210 -4.90 3.43 -29.18
N TRP A 211 -4.60 2.68 -28.12
CA TRP A 211 -5.47 2.56 -26.95
C TRP A 211 -5.67 3.92 -26.27
N PHE A 212 -4.58 4.66 -25.98
CA PHE A 212 -4.67 5.98 -25.36
C PHE A 212 -5.35 6.99 -26.28
N ALA A 213 -5.14 6.94 -27.60
CA ALA A 213 -5.89 7.82 -28.51
C ALA A 213 -7.42 7.63 -28.40
N LYS A 214 -7.87 6.41 -28.14
CA LYS A 214 -9.30 6.07 -28.00
C LYS A 214 -9.86 6.27 -26.59
N HIS A 215 -9.07 6.00 -25.55
CA HIS A 215 -9.52 5.88 -24.16
C HIS A 215 -8.90 6.91 -23.19
N LEU A 216 -8.20 7.95 -23.70
CA LEU A 216 -7.57 8.97 -22.85
C LEU A 216 -8.52 9.61 -21.83
N PRO A 217 -9.75 10.03 -22.17
CA PRO A 217 -10.65 10.65 -21.18
C PRO A 217 -11.01 9.72 -20.02
N GLN A 218 -11.28 8.44 -20.31
CA GLN A 218 -11.57 7.43 -19.28
C GLN A 218 -10.35 7.18 -18.40
N PHE A 219 -9.16 7.10 -19.00
CA PHE A 219 -7.91 6.96 -18.27
C PHE A 219 -7.65 8.14 -17.32
N VAL A 220 -7.86 9.37 -17.79
CA VAL A 220 -7.71 10.60 -16.99
C VAL A 220 -8.73 10.62 -15.85
N LEU A 221 -9.99 10.27 -16.11
CA LEU A 221 -11.04 10.22 -15.09
C LEU A 221 -10.74 9.17 -14.02
N MET A 222 -10.29 7.97 -14.40
CA MET A 222 -9.86 6.94 -13.44
C MET A 222 -8.66 7.40 -12.62
N SER A 223 -7.67 8.05 -13.25
CA SER A 223 -6.48 8.58 -12.58
C SER A 223 -6.85 9.65 -11.55
N PHE A 224 -7.82 10.51 -11.87
CA PHE A 224 -8.36 11.49 -10.93
C PHE A 224 -9.07 10.83 -9.76
N GLY A 225 -9.99 9.89 -10.03
CA GLY A 225 -10.76 9.20 -8.99
C GLY A 225 -9.92 8.35 -8.05
N CYS A 226 -8.75 7.87 -8.50
CA CYS A 226 -7.83 7.09 -7.69
C CYS A 226 -6.63 7.89 -7.16
N ALA A 227 -6.61 9.20 -7.42
CA ALA A 227 -5.51 10.12 -7.12
C ALA A 227 -4.12 9.66 -7.60
N GLY A 228 -4.05 8.75 -8.58
CA GLY A 228 -2.82 8.05 -8.94
C GLY A 228 -2.82 7.53 -10.37
N THR A 229 -1.87 8.03 -11.18
CA THR A 229 -1.77 7.65 -12.60
C THR A 229 -1.18 6.25 -12.79
N TYR A 230 -0.19 5.87 -11.99
CA TYR A 230 0.47 4.58 -12.14
C TYR A 230 -0.40 3.37 -11.78
N PRO A 231 -1.14 3.33 -10.66
CA PRO A 231 -2.06 2.22 -10.38
C PRO A 231 -3.10 2.03 -11.49
N VAL A 232 -3.59 3.13 -12.09
CA VAL A 232 -4.52 3.07 -13.23
C VAL A 232 -3.83 2.55 -14.49
N LEU A 233 -2.55 2.90 -14.75
CA LEU A 233 -1.77 2.30 -15.84
C LEU A 233 -1.64 0.78 -15.68
N VAL A 234 -1.32 0.32 -14.47
CA VAL A 234 -1.22 -1.11 -14.14
C VAL A 234 -2.58 -1.80 -14.32
N LEU A 235 -3.68 -1.16 -13.95
CA LEU A 235 -5.03 -1.67 -14.21
C LEU A 235 -5.33 -1.75 -15.71
N CYS A 236 -5.03 -0.71 -16.48
CA CYS A 236 -5.27 -0.67 -17.93
C CYS A 236 -4.39 -1.63 -18.73
N SER A 237 -3.30 -2.14 -18.16
CA SER A 237 -2.44 -3.18 -18.75
C SER A 237 -2.67 -4.58 -18.17
N SER A 238 -3.58 -4.70 -17.20
CA SER A 238 -3.71 -5.93 -16.40
C SER A 238 -4.40 -7.08 -17.11
N ARG A 239 -5.16 -6.81 -18.17
CA ARG A 239 -6.00 -7.78 -18.91
C ARG A 239 -6.97 -8.56 -18.01
N ILE A 240 -7.38 -7.95 -16.90
CA ILE A 240 -8.35 -8.58 -15.99
C ILE A 240 -9.64 -8.93 -16.75
N PHE A 241 -10.14 -10.14 -16.49
CA PHE A 241 -11.33 -10.71 -17.14
C PHE A 241 -11.25 -10.80 -18.68
N GLY A 242 -10.07 -10.60 -19.28
CA GLY A 242 -9.90 -10.58 -20.73
C GLY A 242 -10.64 -9.45 -21.46
N LEU A 243 -10.93 -8.35 -20.75
CA LEU A 243 -11.58 -7.19 -21.33
C LEU A 243 -10.57 -6.34 -22.10
N GLU A 244 -10.91 -5.93 -23.32
CA GLU A 244 -10.03 -5.10 -24.17
C GLU A 244 -9.75 -3.72 -23.56
N PHE A 245 -10.65 -3.23 -22.70
CA PHE A 245 -10.41 -1.99 -21.94
C PHE A 245 -9.19 -2.09 -21.02
N PHE A 246 -8.89 -3.28 -20.48
CA PHE A 246 -7.72 -3.52 -19.63
C PHE A 246 -6.54 -4.13 -20.40
N ASP A 247 -6.53 -4.08 -21.74
CA ASP A 247 -5.40 -4.51 -22.58
C ASP A 247 -4.85 -3.35 -23.40
N CYS A 248 -4.21 -2.38 -22.74
CA CYS A 248 -3.52 -1.29 -23.44
C CYS A 248 -2.21 -1.72 -24.12
N GLY A 249 -1.78 -2.99 -23.96
CA GLY A 249 -0.61 -3.55 -24.64
C GLY A 249 0.75 -3.11 -24.09
N LEU A 250 0.79 -2.49 -22.90
CA LEU A 250 2.04 -2.15 -22.21
C LEU A 250 2.71 -3.39 -21.64
N LEU A 251 4.03 -3.46 -21.84
CA LEU A 251 4.89 -4.50 -21.28
C LEU A 251 5.40 -4.11 -19.89
N SER A 252 5.99 -5.07 -19.19
CA SER A 252 6.57 -4.86 -17.86
C SER A 252 7.67 -3.79 -17.88
N LEU A 253 8.47 -3.70 -18.94
CA LEU A 253 9.49 -2.64 -19.09
C LEU A 253 8.85 -1.26 -19.31
N ASP A 254 7.81 -1.18 -20.13
CA ASP A 254 7.09 0.08 -20.38
C ASP A 254 6.49 0.60 -19.06
N LEU A 255 5.86 -0.30 -18.29
CA LEU A 255 5.32 0.01 -16.96
C LEU A 255 6.44 0.42 -15.98
N TYR A 256 7.62 -0.19 -16.07
CA TYR A 256 8.76 0.22 -15.26
C TYR A 256 9.24 1.64 -15.58
N GLU A 257 9.38 2.00 -16.86
CA GLU A 257 9.76 3.36 -17.23
C GLU A 257 8.74 4.39 -16.72
N LEU A 258 7.45 4.02 -16.74
CA LEU A 258 6.35 4.84 -16.25
C LEU A 258 6.23 4.84 -14.72
N SER A 259 6.80 3.86 -14.00
CA SER A 259 6.77 3.83 -12.52
C SER A 259 7.57 4.96 -11.90
N LYS A 260 8.51 5.55 -12.64
CA LYS A 260 9.24 6.76 -12.23
C LYS A 260 8.30 7.93 -11.91
N ILE A 261 7.14 8.00 -12.58
CA ILE A 261 6.10 8.98 -12.28
C ILE A 261 5.54 8.78 -10.87
N LYS A 262 5.26 7.53 -10.47
CA LYS A 262 4.81 7.20 -9.10
C LYS A 262 5.86 7.61 -8.07
N ILE A 263 7.12 7.30 -8.34
CA ILE A 263 8.21 7.61 -7.41
C ILE A 263 8.30 9.12 -7.20
N GLN A 264 8.30 9.91 -8.27
CA GLN A 264 8.40 11.36 -8.19
C GLN A 264 7.15 12.01 -7.58
N SER A 265 5.96 11.64 -8.05
CA SER A 265 4.72 12.28 -7.62
C SER A 265 4.24 11.78 -6.26
N THR A 266 4.03 10.47 -6.11
CA THR A 266 3.46 9.93 -4.87
C THR A 266 4.51 9.89 -3.75
N ILE A 267 5.67 9.29 -3.96
CA ILE A 267 6.59 9.10 -2.81
C ILE A 267 7.20 10.42 -2.36
N PHE A 268 7.80 11.18 -3.29
CA PHE A 268 8.56 12.37 -2.93
C PHE A 268 7.69 13.61 -2.67
N MET A 269 6.57 13.77 -3.38
CA MET A 269 5.72 14.95 -3.23
C MET A 269 4.54 14.73 -2.27
N GLU A 270 4.13 13.48 -2.00
CA GLU A 270 3.01 13.12 -1.12
C GLU A 270 3.50 12.43 0.17
N ASN A 271 3.90 11.16 0.10
CA ASN A 271 4.06 10.31 1.28
C ASN A 271 5.20 10.75 2.21
N ILE A 272 6.34 11.21 1.68
CA ILE A 272 7.44 11.69 2.54
C ILE A 272 7.06 12.99 3.27
N PRO A 273 6.60 14.06 2.60
CA PRO A 273 6.15 15.28 3.29
C PRO A 273 4.98 15.02 4.24
N GLN A 274 4.02 14.19 3.84
CA GLN A 274 2.85 13.86 4.64
C GLN A 274 3.22 13.07 5.91
N LEU A 275 4.16 12.12 5.81
CA LEU A 275 4.72 11.42 6.97
C LEU A 275 5.42 12.40 7.93
N ALA A 276 6.12 13.41 7.40
CA ALA A 276 6.74 14.44 8.24
C ALA A 276 5.69 15.26 9.01
N VAL A 277 4.60 15.66 8.33
CA VAL A 277 3.46 16.35 8.97
C VAL A 277 2.83 15.47 10.05
N GLN A 278 2.57 14.19 9.76
CA GLN A 278 2.04 13.21 10.71
C GLN A 278 2.92 13.06 11.96
N ILE A 279 4.23 12.98 11.81
CA ILE A 279 5.18 12.87 12.94
C ILE A 279 5.08 14.11 13.83
N VAL A 280 5.10 15.32 13.24
CA VAL A 280 5.01 16.57 14.02
C VAL A 280 3.65 16.67 14.72
N TYR A 281 2.55 16.38 14.01
CA TYR A 281 1.21 16.38 14.59
C TYR A 281 1.08 15.38 15.75
N SER A 282 1.65 14.18 15.60
CA SER A 282 1.67 13.17 16.67
C SER A 282 2.42 13.65 17.91
N ILE A 283 3.59 14.28 17.74
CA ILE A 283 4.38 14.82 18.85
C ILE A 283 3.61 15.92 19.60
N ILE A 284 2.97 16.83 18.87
CA ILE A 284 2.18 17.91 19.47
C ILE A 284 0.98 17.33 20.22
N THR A 285 0.23 16.43 19.60
CA THR A 285 -0.97 15.84 20.21
C THR A 285 -0.62 15.02 21.45
N LEU A 286 0.44 14.19 21.39
CA LEU A 286 0.97 13.46 22.55
C LEU A 286 1.36 14.36 23.72
N SER A 287 1.78 15.59 23.44
CA SER A 287 2.17 16.56 24.47
C SER A 287 0.97 17.21 25.16
N ILE A 288 -0.21 17.16 24.53
CA ILE A 288 -1.45 17.79 25.01
C ILE A 288 -2.39 16.73 25.59
N GLU A 289 -2.65 15.67 24.83
CA GLU A 289 -3.52 14.55 25.19
C GLU A 289 -2.60 13.32 25.28
N GLU A 290 -2.54 12.64 26.43
CA GLU A 290 -1.66 11.49 26.66
C GLU A 290 -1.95 10.26 25.75
N LYS A 291 -2.75 10.42 24.69
CA LYS A 291 -3.16 9.40 23.73
C LYS A 291 -3.01 9.90 22.29
N ILE A 292 -2.60 9.00 21.41
CA ILE A 292 -2.55 9.24 19.96
C ILE A 292 -3.91 8.88 19.38
N ALA A 293 -4.46 9.73 18.52
CA ALA A 293 -5.67 9.40 17.76
C ALA A 293 -5.45 8.18 16.83
N ASP A 294 -6.39 7.24 16.83
CA ASP A 294 -6.31 6.00 16.04
C ASP A 294 -6.10 6.25 14.53
N ALA A 295 -6.70 7.32 14.00
CA ALA A 295 -6.54 7.68 12.60
C ALA A 295 -5.11 8.12 12.26
N THR A 296 -4.39 8.75 13.19
CA THR A 296 -2.98 9.11 13.02
C THR A 296 -2.11 7.85 12.93
N VAL A 297 -2.40 6.83 13.75
CA VAL A 297 -1.71 5.54 13.70
C VAL A 297 -1.96 4.83 12.37
N LEU A 298 -3.21 4.82 11.89
CA LEU A 298 -3.56 4.22 10.60
C LEU A 298 -2.87 4.91 9.42
N ALA A 299 -2.88 6.25 9.38
CA ALA A 299 -2.22 7.02 8.33
C ALA A 299 -0.70 6.81 8.35
N PHE A 300 -0.09 6.76 9.55
CA PHE A 300 1.34 6.48 9.72
C PHE A 300 1.74 5.10 9.18
N VAL A 301 0.98 4.06 9.51
CA VAL A 301 1.21 2.70 9.00
C VAL A 301 1.06 2.67 7.48
N ALA A 302 0.06 3.33 6.92
CA ALA A 302 -0.16 3.41 5.48
C ALA A 302 1.03 4.08 4.75
N SER A 303 1.45 5.25 5.23
CA SER A 303 2.58 5.99 4.65
C SER A 303 3.88 5.20 4.72
N ILE A 304 4.18 4.54 5.85
CA ILE A 304 5.38 3.68 5.98
C ILE A 304 5.32 2.48 5.02
N LEU A 305 4.19 1.76 4.98
CA LEU A 305 4.04 0.61 4.10
C LEU A 305 4.19 1.01 2.63
N SER A 306 3.64 2.16 2.23
CA SER A 306 3.77 2.68 0.86
C SER A 306 5.23 3.01 0.51
N ILE A 307 5.97 3.67 1.43
CA ILE A 307 7.39 3.98 1.24
C ILE A 307 8.22 2.70 1.16
N LEU A 308 8.04 1.75 2.10
CA LEU A 308 8.77 0.48 2.12
C LEU A 308 8.49 -0.34 0.86
N ALA A 309 7.22 -0.45 0.46
CA ALA A 309 6.83 -1.15 -0.76
C ALA A 309 7.53 -0.56 -1.98
N ALA A 310 7.60 0.77 -2.07
CA ALA A 310 8.28 1.41 -3.18
C ALA A 310 9.80 1.22 -3.17
N VAL A 311 10.45 1.26 -2.00
CA VAL A 311 11.89 0.98 -1.87
C VAL A 311 12.21 -0.45 -2.27
N VAL A 312 11.41 -1.43 -1.81
CA VAL A 312 11.58 -2.84 -2.18
C VAL A 312 11.42 -3.03 -3.69
N VAL A 313 10.39 -2.42 -4.29
CA VAL A 313 10.16 -2.45 -5.74
C VAL A 313 11.34 -1.82 -6.49
N TYR A 314 11.82 -0.66 -6.04
CA TYR A 314 12.95 0.04 -6.65
C TYR A 314 14.23 -0.80 -6.59
N GLU A 315 14.57 -1.38 -5.44
CA GLU A 315 15.77 -2.23 -5.30
C GLU A 315 15.66 -3.53 -6.11
N ALA A 316 14.49 -4.18 -6.10
CA ALA A 316 14.24 -5.36 -6.94
C ALA A 316 14.44 -5.04 -8.43
N GLN A 317 13.91 -3.90 -8.88
CA GLN A 317 14.03 -3.44 -10.27
C GLN A 317 15.46 -3.02 -10.63
N LYS A 318 16.14 -2.31 -9.73
CA LYS A 318 17.54 -1.90 -9.91
C LYS A 318 18.44 -3.12 -10.09
N LYS A 319 18.26 -4.15 -9.26
CA LYS A 319 18.98 -5.42 -9.39
C LYS A 319 18.68 -6.09 -10.73
N GLN A 320 17.40 -6.20 -11.10
CA GLN A 320 16.96 -6.80 -12.36
C GLN A 320 17.59 -6.11 -13.59
N ASN A 321 17.59 -4.78 -13.63
CA ASN A 321 18.16 -4.00 -14.74
C ASN A 321 19.69 -4.01 -14.77
N SER A 322 20.35 -4.30 -13.64
CA SER A 322 21.80 -4.42 -13.61
C SER A 322 22.29 -5.70 -14.27
N GLU A 323 21.48 -6.77 -14.24
CA GLU A 323 21.83 -8.12 -14.71
C GLU A 323 21.34 -8.42 -16.14
N MET A 324 20.31 -7.70 -16.62
CA MET A 324 19.67 -7.96 -17.91
C MET A 324 19.65 -6.73 -18.81
N GLU A 325 19.78 -6.97 -20.11
CA GLU A 325 19.54 -6.03 -21.19
C GLU A 325 18.25 -6.45 -21.91
N VAL A 326 17.38 -5.50 -22.26
CA VAL A 326 16.09 -5.81 -22.89
C VAL A 326 16.09 -5.31 -24.33
N THR A 327 15.65 -6.16 -25.25
CA THR A 327 15.37 -5.78 -26.64
C THR A 327 13.89 -5.98 -26.95
N GLN A 328 13.34 -5.11 -27.80
CA GLN A 328 11.98 -5.18 -28.31
C GLN A 328 12.05 -5.36 -29.82
N TYR A 329 11.22 -6.26 -30.35
CA TYR A 329 11.09 -6.52 -31.78
C TYR A 329 9.69 -7.05 -32.11
N PHE A 330 9.39 -7.16 -33.39
CA PHE A 330 8.10 -7.61 -33.89
C PHE A 330 8.27 -8.88 -34.71
N ILE A 331 7.33 -9.82 -34.54
CA ILE A 331 7.22 -10.99 -35.39
C ILE A 331 5.94 -10.86 -36.22
N LYS A 332 6.10 -10.69 -37.53
CA LYS A 332 5.01 -10.66 -38.50
C LYS A 332 4.71 -12.10 -38.92
N PHE A 333 3.56 -12.62 -38.53
CA PHE A 333 3.11 -13.97 -38.88
C PHE A 333 2.07 -13.87 -39.99
N VAL A 334 2.46 -14.20 -41.22
CA VAL A 334 1.67 -13.94 -42.43
C VAL A 334 1.77 -15.07 -43.44
N ASN A 335 0.79 -15.17 -44.33
CA ASN A 335 0.84 -16.10 -45.45
C ASN A 335 1.86 -15.64 -46.51
N ARG A 336 2.92 -16.44 -46.71
CA ARG A 336 4.01 -16.19 -47.67
C ARG A 336 3.57 -16.18 -49.12
N SER A 337 2.46 -16.82 -49.46
CA SER A 337 2.03 -17.02 -50.85
C SER A 337 1.72 -15.74 -51.60
N GLY A 338 1.74 -14.56 -50.93
CA GLY A 338 1.92 -13.24 -51.54
C GLY A 338 0.80 -12.79 -52.49
N ARG A 339 -0.15 -13.68 -52.79
CA ARG A 339 -1.43 -13.33 -53.39
C ARG A 339 -2.16 -12.57 -52.29
N HIS A 340 -2.57 -11.35 -52.58
CA HIS A 340 -3.40 -10.43 -51.79
C HIS A 340 -4.76 -11.02 -51.31
N LEU A 341 -4.87 -12.33 -51.19
CA LEU A 341 -6.02 -13.01 -50.66
C LEU A 341 -6.07 -12.75 -49.15
N SER A 342 -7.15 -12.09 -48.74
CA SER A 342 -7.56 -12.02 -47.35
C SER A 342 -7.38 -13.38 -46.69
N MET A 343 -6.80 -13.39 -45.49
CA MET A 343 -6.79 -14.55 -44.61
C MET A 343 -8.21 -15.11 -44.50
N SER A 344 -8.34 -16.45 -44.48
CA SER A 344 -9.65 -17.09 -44.32
C SER A 344 -10.28 -16.63 -43.00
N ASP A 345 -11.61 -16.51 -42.97
CA ASP A 345 -12.33 -16.11 -41.76
C ASP A 345 -12.05 -17.05 -40.58
N GLN A 346 -11.81 -18.34 -40.87
CA GLN A 346 -11.41 -19.33 -39.88
C GLN A 346 -10.07 -18.99 -39.23
N TYR A 347 -9.02 -18.69 -40.00
CA TYR A 347 -7.71 -18.32 -39.42
C TYR A 347 -7.79 -17.00 -38.65
N LYS A 348 -8.58 -16.04 -39.15
CA LYS A 348 -8.84 -14.78 -38.43
C LYS A 348 -9.50 -15.05 -37.06
N ALA A 349 -10.48 -15.95 -37.03
CA ALA A 349 -11.15 -16.35 -35.80
C ALA A 349 -10.20 -17.06 -34.84
N ASN A 350 -9.34 -17.95 -35.33
CA ASN A 350 -8.36 -18.66 -34.50
C ASN A 350 -7.32 -17.70 -33.90
N ILE A 351 -6.84 -16.72 -34.68
CA ILE A 351 -5.95 -15.66 -34.16
C ILE A 351 -6.68 -14.85 -33.10
N LEU A 352 -7.94 -14.45 -33.35
CA LEU A 352 -8.73 -13.68 -32.39
C LEU A 352 -8.99 -14.45 -31.09
N GLN A 353 -9.16 -15.76 -31.16
CA GLN A 353 -9.37 -16.62 -30.00
C GLN A 353 -8.09 -16.80 -29.19
N ASN A 354 -6.92 -16.89 -29.85
CA ASN A 354 -5.64 -17.16 -29.20
C ASN A 354 -4.78 -15.90 -28.94
N LYS A 355 -5.20 -14.70 -29.37
CA LYS A 355 -4.45 -13.44 -29.20
C LYS A 355 -4.16 -13.09 -27.74
N GLY A 356 -5.03 -13.52 -26.82
CA GLY A 356 -4.90 -13.24 -25.39
C GLY A 356 -4.07 -14.29 -24.63
N GLN A 357 -3.75 -15.45 -25.24
CA GLN A 357 -2.91 -16.50 -24.65
C GLN A 357 -1.41 -16.15 -24.77
N LYS A 358 -1.04 -14.98 -24.26
CA LYS A 358 0.28 -14.36 -24.43
C LYS A 358 1.36 -15.09 -23.63
N GLU A 359 1.05 -15.66 -22.46
CA GLU A 359 2.01 -16.42 -21.64
C GLU A 359 2.37 -17.77 -22.26
N LYS A 360 1.38 -18.47 -22.81
CA LYS A 360 1.59 -19.73 -23.52
C LYS A 360 2.48 -19.55 -24.74
N LEU A 361 2.27 -18.47 -25.51
CA LEU A 361 3.13 -18.12 -26.63
C LEU A 361 4.55 -17.77 -26.15
N ALA A 362 4.69 -16.94 -25.12
CA ALA A 362 5.98 -16.60 -24.53
C ALA A 362 6.78 -17.83 -24.08
N LYS A 363 6.14 -18.76 -23.36
CA LYS A 363 6.76 -20.02 -22.90
C LYS A 363 7.26 -20.89 -24.03
N ARG A 364 6.47 -21.02 -25.11
CA ARG A 364 6.86 -21.81 -26.29
C ARG A 364 8.05 -21.17 -27.02
N LEU A 365 8.05 -19.84 -27.17
CA LEU A 365 9.19 -19.13 -27.76
C LEU A 365 10.44 -19.22 -26.87
N ALA A 366 10.28 -19.13 -25.56
CA ALA A 366 11.39 -19.25 -24.62
C ALA A 366 12.03 -20.64 -24.68
N ALA A 367 11.21 -21.69 -24.79
CA ALA A 367 11.69 -23.06 -24.98
C ALA A 367 12.47 -23.23 -26.29
N VAL A 368 12.01 -22.62 -27.39
CA VAL A 368 12.70 -22.66 -28.70
C VAL A 368 14.04 -21.95 -28.63
N PHE A 369 14.10 -20.79 -27.97
CA PHE A 369 15.31 -20.02 -27.78
C PHE A 369 16.26 -20.58 -26.72
N GLY A 370 15.81 -21.55 -25.92
CA GLY A 370 16.59 -22.10 -24.81
C GLY A 370 16.84 -21.10 -23.68
N VAL A 371 15.90 -20.16 -23.47
CA VAL A 371 15.97 -19.13 -22.41
C VAL A 371 14.91 -19.38 -21.34
N ASN A 372 15.00 -18.63 -20.23
CA ASN A 372 14.01 -18.69 -19.16
C ASN A 372 12.63 -18.23 -19.67
N ASP A 373 11.54 -18.83 -19.18
CA ASP A 373 10.19 -18.47 -19.60
C ASP A 373 9.81 -17.02 -19.25
N LYS A 374 10.44 -16.44 -18.23
CA LYS A 374 10.29 -15.02 -17.85
C LYS A 374 11.14 -14.07 -18.69
N SER A 375 12.05 -14.57 -19.52
CA SER A 375 12.87 -13.74 -20.40
C SER A 375 12.08 -13.23 -21.60
N ILE A 376 10.96 -13.85 -21.96
CA ILE A 376 10.12 -13.41 -23.09
C ILE A 376 8.78 -12.91 -22.57
N GLU A 377 8.39 -11.73 -23.05
CA GLU A 377 7.09 -11.14 -22.78
C GLU A 377 6.42 -10.77 -24.11
N ILE A 378 5.13 -11.10 -24.26
CA ILE A 378 4.34 -10.75 -25.44
C ILE A 378 3.44 -9.57 -25.09
N GLY A 379 3.64 -8.45 -25.78
CA GLY A 379 2.95 -7.19 -25.49
C GLY A 379 1.54 -7.18 -26.07
N PHE A 380 1.43 -7.21 -27.39
CA PHE A 380 0.15 -7.22 -28.10
C PHE A 380 0.24 -8.08 -29.38
N VAL A 381 -0.93 -8.48 -29.86
CA VAL A 381 -1.10 -9.17 -31.15
C VAL A 381 -2.05 -8.32 -31.99
N PHE A 382 -1.51 -7.70 -33.03
CA PHE A 382 -2.26 -6.85 -33.94
C PHE A 382 -2.69 -7.65 -35.16
N ILE A 383 -3.99 -7.84 -35.35
CA ILE A 383 -4.54 -8.61 -36.46
C ILE A 383 -4.51 -7.77 -37.73
N ARG A 384 -4.05 -8.37 -38.83
CA ARG A 384 -4.03 -7.80 -40.17
C ARG A 384 -4.92 -8.61 -41.11
N ILE A 385 -5.06 -8.15 -42.34
CA ILE A 385 -5.77 -8.85 -43.42
C ILE A 385 -5.02 -10.12 -43.83
N ASP A 386 -3.68 -10.11 -43.77
CA ASP A 386 -2.78 -11.18 -44.21
C ASP A 386 -2.23 -12.06 -43.06
N GLY A 387 -2.61 -11.78 -41.81
CA GLY A 387 -2.13 -12.51 -40.64
C GLY A 387 -2.14 -11.65 -39.36
N CYS A 388 -1.05 -11.64 -38.61
CA CYS A 388 -0.90 -10.79 -37.43
C CYS A 388 0.54 -10.33 -37.17
N ILE A 389 0.70 -9.27 -36.40
CA ILE A 389 1.99 -8.81 -35.86
C ILE A 389 1.99 -9.03 -34.35
N VAL A 390 3.02 -9.70 -33.85
CA VAL A 390 3.22 -9.95 -32.42
C VAL A 390 4.38 -9.09 -31.93
N HIS A 391 4.13 -8.28 -30.90
CA HIS A 391 5.18 -7.51 -30.22
C HIS A 391 5.84 -8.37 -29.15
N VAL A 392 7.17 -8.53 -29.26
CA VAL A 392 7.97 -9.37 -28.37
C VAL A 392 9.00 -8.52 -27.65
N GLN A 393 9.09 -8.69 -26.34
CA GLN A 393 10.16 -8.18 -25.52
C GLN A 393 11.00 -9.35 -25.00
N HIS A 394 12.31 -9.23 -25.15
CA HIS A 394 13.26 -10.27 -24.78
C HIS A 394 14.30 -9.68 -23.81
N ALA A 395 14.23 -10.12 -22.55
CA ALA A 395 15.23 -9.83 -21.52
C ALA A 395 16.37 -10.86 -21.59
N ILE A 396 17.56 -10.37 -21.91
CA ILE A 396 18.77 -11.15 -22.16
C ILE A 396 19.75 -10.87 -21.01
N PHE A 397 20.26 -11.92 -20.37
CA PHE A 397 21.28 -11.76 -19.35
C PHE A 397 22.58 -11.23 -19.96
N LYS A 398 23.23 -10.27 -19.28
CA LYS A 398 24.50 -9.70 -19.74
C LYS A 398 25.58 -10.77 -19.92
N ASP A 399 25.60 -11.77 -19.04
CA ASP A 399 26.51 -12.92 -19.14
C ASP A 399 26.36 -13.69 -20.46
N ASP A 400 25.12 -13.86 -20.94
CA ASP A 400 24.85 -14.57 -22.20
C ASP A 400 25.25 -13.71 -23.41
N LEU A 401 25.03 -12.40 -23.32
CA LEU A 401 25.52 -11.44 -24.32
C LEU A 401 27.06 -11.46 -24.41
N GLU A 402 27.75 -11.43 -23.27
CA GLU A 402 29.21 -11.52 -23.18
C GLU A 402 29.74 -12.86 -23.71
N ARG A 403 29.07 -13.97 -23.40
CA ARG A 403 29.42 -15.29 -23.93
C ARG A 403 29.32 -15.34 -25.45
N LEU A 404 28.27 -14.76 -26.02
CA LEU A 404 28.13 -14.67 -27.48
C LEU A 404 29.23 -13.77 -28.07
N GLN A 405 29.52 -12.63 -27.44
CA GLN A 405 30.56 -11.71 -27.86
C GLN A 405 31.93 -12.38 -27.88
N LYS A 406 32.28 -13.13 -26.82
CA LYS A 406 33.53 -13.91 -26.75
C LYS A 406 33.59 -14.98 -27.86
N LYS A 407 32.49 -15.70 -28.12
CA LYS A 407 32.43 -16.70 -29.20
C LYS A 407 32.66 -16.06 -30.57
N LEU A 408 31.95 -14.97 -30.90
CA LEU A 408 32.10 -14.29 -32.19
C LEU A 408 33.48 -13.66 -32.35
N TYR A 409 34.03 -13.06 -31.29
CA TYR A 409 35.39 -12.54 -31.30
C TYR A 409 36.42 -13.65 -31.56
N SER A 410 36.28 -14.83 -30.92
CA SER A 410 37.19 -15.96 -31.14
C SER A 410 37.14 -16.51 -32.57
N GLN A 411 35.95 -16.60 -33.17
CA GLN A 411 35.77 -17.03 -34.56
C GLN A 411 36.40 -16.01 -35.53
N GLN A 412 36.18 -14.72 -35.29
CA GLN A 412 36.71 -13.68 -36.16
C GLN A 412 38.23 -13.57 -36.08
N MET A 413 38.81 -13.69 -34.89
CA MET A 413 40.27 -13.72 -34.68
C MET A 413 40.94 -14.82 -35.51
N GLN A 414 40.32 -16.00 -35.60
CA GLN A 414 40.83 -17.10 -36.43
C GLN A 414 40.79 -16.77 -37.93
N THR A 415 39.80 -15.98 -38.39
CA THR A 415 39.66 -15.62 -39.81
C THR A 415 40.42 -14.38 -40.26
N MET A 416 40.59 -13.36 -39.41
CA MET A 416 41.04 -12.03 -39.87
C MET A 416 42.37 -11.55 -39.27
N GLY A 417 42.92 -12.21 -38.24
CA GLY A 417 44.24 -11.89 -37.67
C GLY A 417 44.43 -10.47 -37.13
N GLN A 418 43.39 -9.64 -37.05
CA GLN A 418 43.44 -8.25 -36.58
C GLN A 418 42.44 -7.99 -35.44
N GLY A 419 42.88 -7.23 -34.43
CA GLY A 419 42.20 -7.01 -33.15
C GLY A 419 41.04 -6.02 -33.16
N PHE A 420 40.01 -6.26 -33.97
CA PHE A 420 38.77 -5.47 -33.91
C PHE A 420 37.87 -5.95 -32.77
N SER A 421 37.49 -5.03 -31.87
CA SER A 421 36.44 -5.29 -30.89
C SER A 421 35.07 -5.04 -31.51
N ILE A 422 34.26 -6.09 -31.67
CA ILE A 422 32.85 -5.96 -32.05
C ILE A 422 32.03 -5.78 -30.77
N GLN A 423 31.33 -4.66 -30.65
CA GLN A 423 30.25 -4.51 -29.68
C GLN A 423 28.97 -5.11 -30.28
N ILE A 424 28.45 -6.17 -29.66
CA ILE A 424 27.20 -6.79 -30.11
C ILE A 424 26.04 -5.97 -29.56
N ASN A 425 25.27 -5.38 -30.47
CA ASN A 425 23.99 -4.78 -30.12
C ASN A 425 22.98 -5.88 -29.72
N VAL A 426 22.24 -5.67 -28.65
CA VAL A 426 21.19 -6.57 -28.14
C VAL A 426 20.13 -6.88 -29.22
N HIS A 427 19.83 -5.92 -30.10
CA HIS A 427 18.94 -6.14 -31.25
C HIS A 427 19.52 -7.18 -32.24
N LEU A 428 20.83 -7.13 -32.50
CA LEU A 428 21.49 -8.11 -33.36
C LEU A 428 21.49 -9.50 -32.72
N TYR A 429 21.64 -9.59 -31.39
CA TYR A 429 21.48 -10.84 -30.65
C TYR A 429 20.08 -11.44 -30.89
N GLY A 430 19.02 -10.65 -30.69
CA GLY A 430 17.64 -11.08 -30.88
C GLY A 430 17.37 -11.56 -32.32
N GLN A 431 17.85 -10.81 -33.32
CA GLN A 431 17.73 -11.18 -34.72
C GLN A 431 18.47 -12.49 -35.05
N ARG A 432 19.72 -12.65 -34.60
CA ARG A 432 20.49 -13.88 -34.86
C ARG A 432 19.85 -15.10 -34.21
N LEU A 433 19.34 -14.94 -32.98
CA LEU A 433 18.62 -16.00 -32.30
C LEU A 433 17.36 -16.41 -33.05
N TYR A 434 16.62 -15.43 -33.58
CA TYR A 434 15.49 -15.69 -34.47
C TYR A 434 15.93 -16.47 -35.72
N GLU A 435 16.96 -16.01 -36.44
CA GLU A 435 17.47 -16.65 -37.67
C GLU A 435 17.89 -18.10 -37.43
N MET A 436 18.51 -18.41 -36.29
CA MET A 436 18.90 -19.78 -35.93
C MET A 436 17.71 -20.72 -35.71
N HIS A 437 16.55 -20.18 -35.32
CA HIS A 437 15.37 -20.96 -34.93
C HIS A 437 14.13 -20.70 -35.80
N GLU A 438 14.29 -20.04 -36.95
CA GLU A 438 13.18 -19.57 -37.81
C GLU A 438 12.10 -20.62 -38.03
N LYS A 439 12.47 -21.84 -38.43
CA LYS A 439 11.52 -22.94 -38.70
C LYS A 439 10.74 -23.37 -37.45
N SER A 440 11.40 -23.45 -36.30
CA SER A 440 10.74 -23.82 -35.04
C SER A 440 9.82 -22.71 -34.57
N ILE A 441 10.15 -21.45 -34.82
CA ILE A 441 9.28 -20.30 -34.53
C ILE A 441 8.03 -20.37 -35.40
N ASP A 442 8.16 -20.65 -36.70
CA ASP A 442 7.01 -20.86 -37.58
C ASP A 442 6.04 -21.92 -37.03
N GLU A 443 6.58 -23.06 -36.59
CA GLU A 443 5.82 -24.14 -35.96
C GLU A 443 5.14 -23.70 -34.67
N VAL A 444 5.84 -22.92 -33.82
CA VAL A 444 5.24 -22.36 -32.59
C VAL A 444 4.06 -21.46 -32.90
N PHE A 445 4.20 -20.56 -33.87
CA PHE A 445 3.13 -19.63 -34.25
C PHE A 445 1.94 -20.37 -34.88
N ARG A 446 2.18 -21.29 -35.81
CA ARG A 446 1.15 -22.17 -36.39
C ARG A 446 0.41 -22.96 -35.33
N ALA A 447 1.13 -23.58 -34.40
CA ALA A 447 0.55 -24.36 -33.31
C ALA A 447 -0.11 -23.50 -32.22
N HIS A 448 0.26 -22.23 -32.08
CA HIS A 448 -0.36 -21.29 -31.12
C HIS A 448 -1.69 -20.75 -31.66
N PHE A 449 -1.71 -20.39 -32.93
CA PHE A 449 -2.90 -19.84 -33.59
C PHE A 449 -3.75 -20.89 -34.31
N GLU A 450 -3.44 -22.17 -34.14
CA GLU A 450 -4.17 -23.28 -34.76
C GLU A 450 -4.33 -23.10 -36.28
N ILE A 451 -3.21 -22.76 -36.94
CA ILE A 451 -3.11 -22.62 -38.39
C ILE A 451 -2.25 -23.77 -38.93
N ASP A 452 -2.87 -24.69 -39.66
CA ASP A 452 -2.24 -25.86 -40.27
C ASP A 452 -1.57 -25.55 -41.63
N ASN A 453 -1.81 -24.37 -42.19
CA ASN A 453 -1.19 -23.94 -43.45
C ASN A 453 0.30 -23.61 -43.27
N VAL A 454 1.17 -24.44 -43.88
CA VAL A 454 2.63 -24.28 -43.92
C VAL A 454 3.11 -23.01 -44.62
N GLU A 455 2.26 -22.36 -45.43
CA GLU A 455 2.57 -21.09 -46.08
C GLU A 455 2.60 -19.92 -45.07
N PHE A 456 1.98 -20.07 -43.89
CA PHE A 456 2.13 -19.08 -42.83
C PHE A 456 3.52 -19.19 -42.21
N VAL A 457 4.25 -18.07 -42.29
CA VAL A 457 5.62 -17.93 -41.79
C VAL A 457 5.69 -16.74 -40.84
N ALA A 458 6.49 -16.88 -39.81
CA ALA A 458 6.91 -15.79 -38.96
C ALA A 458 8.06 -15.04 -39.66
N MET A 459 8.09 -13.72 -39.54
CA MET A 459 9.16 -12.87 -40.05
C MET A 459 9.58 -11.87 -38.98
N TYR A 460 10.89 -11.77 -38.73
CA TYR A 460 11.44 -10.82 -37.78
C TYR A 460 11.45 -9.39 -38.34
N HIS A 461 11.06 -8.42 -37.52
CA HIS A 461 11.15 -7.00 -37.79
C HIS A 461 11.68 -6.25 -36.57
N GLU A 462 12.68 -5.40 -36.77
CA GLU A 462 13.26 -4.59 -35.69
C GLU A 462 12.28 -3.51 -35.19
N SER A 463 11.51 -2.92 -36.10
CA SER A 463 10.57 -1.85 -35.78
C SER A 463 9.19 -2.10 -36.37
N TYR A 464 8.19 -1.45 -35.79
CA TYR A 464 6.83 -1.52 -36.29
C TYR A 464 6.69 -0.69 -37.57
N ASP A 465 6.51 -1.37 -38.70
CA ASP A 465 6.25 -0.71 -39.98
C ASP A 465 4.78 -0.27 -40.06
N ALA A 466 4.53 0.99 -39.67
CA ALA A 466 3.21 1.59 -39.73
C ALA A 466 2.73 1.85 -41.18
N SER A 467 3.64 1.87 -42.16
CA SER A 467 3.32 2.26 -43.55
C SER A 467 2.54 1.18 -44.33
N GLN A 468 2.39 -0.02 -43.76
CA GLN A 468 1.71 -1.15 -44.42
C GLN A 468 0.28 -1.41 -43.91
N ASN A 469 -0.28 -0.51 -43.12
CA ASN A 469 -1.65 -0.63 -42.59
C ASN A 469 -2.68 0.25 -43.30
N ASP A 470 -2.23 1.11 -44.22
CA ASP A 470 -3.06 1.78 -45.23
C ASP A 470 -3.09 0.91 -46.50
#